data_AF-A0A7Y0HRB5-F1
#
_entry.id   AF-A0A7Y0HRB5-F1
#
_cell.length_a   1.000
_cell.length_b   1.000
_cell.length_c   1.000
_cell.angle_alpha   90.00
_cell.angle_beta   90.00
_cell.angle_gamma   90.00
#
_symmetry.space_group_name_H-M   'P 1'
#
loop_
_entity.id
_entity.type
_entity.pdbx_description
1 polymer ?
#
loop_
_entity_poly.entity_id
_entity_poly.type
_entity_poly.pdbx_seq_one_letter_code
_entity_poly.pdbx_strand_id
1 'polypeptide(L)'
;MTGSAMALWRGSPNHYDGRRGWKVDHITLHIMVGWLWGTDSCFQQASFGAASHYGVGGTQVLQWVDEDNGSWADANWISDCSGITIEHQGGMAGIPMTAETIETSAQLCADISRRYGLGKLYHDGLNGNVYLHREIPGTTHAACPDLAVNGLPYQQIIDRANQILEGTDMAVSNQDLSNIFYAVWGRNAGDNNKQPFGNPYETLKRLANVVPRILRAQDANDSWIFFPSTGRVKALTDAQVEEVKVDYKNMGLGEIPTTAFRTAAQRTIFLNALKED
;
A
#
# COMPACT_ATOMS: atom_id res chain seq x y z
N MET A 1 4.17 24.24 9.21
CA MET A 1 4.28 23.00 8.44
C MET A 1 3.24 22.04 8.93
N THR A 2 2.08 22.13 8.28
CA THR A 2 0.98 21.17 8.42
C THR A 2 1.12 20.12 7.34
N GLY A 3 0.71 18.89 7.64
CA GLY A 3 0.80 17.80 6.69
C GLY A 3 0.87 16.42 7.33
N SER A 4 1.05 15.41 6.48
CA SER A 4 1.15 14.02 6.88
C SER A 4 2.46 13.75 7.62
N ALA A 5 2.38 13.02 8.74
CA ALA A 5 3.57 12.55 9.47
C ALA A 5 4.43 11.55 8.66
N MET A 6 3.89 11.02 7.55
CA MET A 6 4.61 10.15 6.64
C MET A 6 5.65 10.90 5.78
N ALA A 7 5.49 12.22 5.64
CA ALA A 7 6.23 12.99 4.65
C ALA A 7 7.51 13.61 5.21
N LEU A 8 8.59 13.52 4.43
CA LEU A 8 9.78 14.33 4.64
C LEU A 8 9.57 15.71 4.01
N TRP A 9 9.62 16.76 4.83
CA TRP A 9 9.56 18.13 4.34
C TRP A 9 10.79 18.50 3.51
N ARG A 10 10.53 19.05 2.32
CA ARG A 10 11.52 19.57 1.37
C ARG A 10 11.35 21.07 1.17
N GLY A 11 10.09 21.50 1.04
CA GLY A 11 9.72 22.88 0.72
C GLY A 11 9.92 23.22 -0.75
N SER A 12 9.06 24.09 -1.27
CA SER A 12 9.16 24.70 -2.59
C SER A 12 8.80 26.18 -2.49
N PRO A 13 9.42 27.07 -3.27
CA PRO A 13 8.98 28.45 -3.41
C PRO A 13 7.73 28.62 -4.29
N ASN A 14 7.25 27.55 -4.95
CA ASN A 14 6.19 27.59 -5.95
C ASN A 14 4.84 27.20 -5.34
N HIS A 15 4.17 28.14 -4.68
CA HIS A 15 2.83 27.92 -4.12
C HIS A 15 2.08 29.25 -3.97
N TYR A 16 0.77 29.16 -3.75
CA TYR A 16 -0.01 30.31 -3.28
C TYR A 16 0.20 30.48 -1.77
N ASP A 17 0.24 31.72 -1.29
CA ASP A 17 0.15 31.97 0.16
C ASP A 17 -1.31 31.81 0.62
N GLY A 18 -1.54 30.83 1.47
CA GLY A 18 -2.86 30.41 1.92
C GLY A 18 -3.69 29.70 0.84
N ARG A 19 -4.86 29.18 1.26
CA ARG A 19 -5.88 28.58 0.38
C ARG A 19 -6.90 29.58 -0.18
N ARG A 20 -6.68 30.89 0.02
CA ARG A 20 -7.53 31.96 -0.54
C ARG A 20 -9.03 31.81 -0.23
N GLY A 21 -9.35 31.30 0.95
CA GLY A 21 -10.73 31.09 1.42
C GLY A 21 -11.34 29.73 1.04
N TRP A 22 -10.64 28.91 0.26
CA TRP A 22 -11.05 27.54 -0.04
C TRP A 22 -10.71 26.59 1.11
N LYS A 23 -11.51 25.54 1.23
CA LYS A 23 -11.25 24.41 2.12
C LYS A 23 -10.82 23.22 1.28
N VAL A 24 -10.05 22.32 1.88
CA VAL A 24 -9.73 21.05 1.25
C VAL A 24 -11.01 20.22 1.11
N ASP A 25 -11.35 19.83 -0.12
CA ASP A 25 -12.50 19.00 -0.45
C ASP A 25 -12.17 17.78 -1.34
N HIS A 26 -10.96 17.71 -1.87
CA HIS A 26 -10.52 16.58 -2.69
C HIS A 26 -9.01 16.33 -2.64
N ILE A 27 -8.60 15.21 -3.22
CA ILE A 27 -7.22 14.87 -3.53
C ILE A 27 -7.07 14.85 -5.05
N THR A 28 -6.08 15.56 -5.61
CA THR A 28 -5.73 15.44 -7.03
C THR A 28 -4.52 14.52 -7.19
N LEU A 29 -4.68 13.49 -8.01
CA LEU A 29 -3.62 12.56 -8.36
C LEU A 29 -2.90 12.99 -9.64
N HIS A 30 -1.58 13.08 -9.52
CA HIS A 30 -0.64 13.40 -10.59
C HIS A 30 0.36 12.28 -10.82
N ILE A 31 1.02 12.30 -11.98
CA ILE A 31 2.17 11.46 -12.28
C ILE A 31 3.31 12.34 -12.77
N MET A 32 4.50 12.16 -12.21
CA MET A 32 5.60 13.09 -12.44
C MET A 32 6.35 12.85 -13.76
N VAL A 33 6.05 11.76 -14.48
CA VAL A 33 6.78 11.33 -15.69
C VAL A 33 8.30 11.26 -15.42
N GLY A 34 8.67 10.62 -14.31
CA GLY A 34 10.00 10.75 -13.73
C GLY A 34 10.17 10.05 -12.39
N TRP A 35 11.33 10.28 -11.77
CA TRP A 35 11.70 9.80 -10.43
C TRP A 35 11.43 10.85 -9.36
N LEU A 36 11.05 10.41 -8.15
CA LEU A 36 10.71 11.28 -7.03
C LEU A 36 11.78 12.34 -6.74
N TRP A 37 13.05 11.93 -6.75
CA TRP A 37 14.19 12.81 -6.50
C TRP A 37 14.54 13.73 -7.69
N GLY A 38 14.16 13.35 -8.90
CA GLY A 38 14.21 14.25 -10.05
C GLY A 38 13.21 15.39 -9.90
N THR A 39 11.98 15.04 -9.52
CA THR A 39 10.92 16.01 -9.22
C THR A 39 11.28 16.90 -8.02
N ASP A 40 11.88 16.35 -6.97
CA ASP A 40 12.39 17.12 -5.83
C ASP A 40 13.38 18.21 -6.28
N SER A 41 14.28 17.85 -7.19
CA SER A 41 15.26 18.80 -7.75
C SER A 41 14.59 19.92 -8.55
N CYS A 42 13.51 19.62 -9.27
CA CYS A 42 12.73 20.59 -10.04
C CYS A 42 11.90 21.51 -9.13
N PHE A 43 11.09 20.95 -8.23
CA PHE A 43 10.14 21.71 -7.42
C PHE A 43 10.82 22.65 -6.42
N GLN A 44 12.06 22.40 -6.02
CA GLN A 44 12.83 23.33 -5.19
C GLN A 44 13.30 24.59 -5.95
N GLN A 45 13.19 24.62 -7.28
CA GLN A 45 13.59 25.77 -8.10
C GLN A 45 12.41 26.70 -8.36
N ALA A 46 12.54 27.98 -7.99
CA ALA A 46 11.53 29.01 -8.29
C ALA A 46 11.26 29.15 -9.80
N SER A 47 12.28 28.90 -10.63
CA SER A 47 12.14 28.95 -12.10
C SER A 47 11.34 27.80 -12.69
N PHE A 48 11.08 26.73 -11.95
CA PHE A 48 10.29 25.61 -12.45
C PHE A 48 8.79 25.96 -12.57
N GLY A 49 8.29 26.85 -11.71
CA GLY A 49 6.93 27.40 -11.82
C GLY A 49 5.80 26.42 -11.50
N ALA A 50 6.09 25.33 -10.79
CA ALA A 50 5.12 24.35 -10.33
C ALA A 50 5.63 23.63 -9.07
N ALA A 51 4.69 23.17 -8.24
CA ALA A 51 4.92 22.19 -7.19
C ALA A 51 3.58 21.63 -6.70
N SER A 52 3.57 20.33 -6.37
CA SER A 52 2.48 19.65 -5.67
C SER A 52 2.68 19.68 -4.16
N HIS A 53 1.64 19.37 -3.39
CA HIS A 53 1.77 19.22 -1.94
C HIS A 53 2.72 18.07 -1.60
N TYR A 54 2.49 16.91 -2.20
CA TYR A 54 3.26 15.69 -1.93
C TYR A 54 3.82 15.04 -3.19
N GLY A 55 4.83 14.19 -2.99
CA GLY A 55 5.33 13.26 -3.97
C GLY A 55 5.56 11.87 -3.36
N VAL A 56 5.25 10.81 -4.11
CA VAL A 56 5.39 9.42 -3.67
C VAL A 56 6.26 8.62 -4.64
N GLY A 57 7.20 7.86 -4.11
CA GLY A 57 8.03 6.93 -4.87
C GLY A 57 8.60 5.82 -3.99
N GLY A 58 8.27 4.57 -4.31
CA GLY A 58 8.56 3.44 -3.44
C GLY A 58 7.87 3.63 -2.09
N THR A 59 8.63 3.56 -1.00
CA THR A 59 8.15 3.78 0.37
C THR A 59 8.34 5.21 0.87
N GLN A 60 8.77 6.14 0.01
CA GLN A 60 9.07 7.52 0.40
C GLN A 60 7.94 8.47 0.03
N VAL A 61 7.64 9.38 0.97
CA VAL A 61 6.77 10.54 0.75
C VAL A 61 7.58 11.81 0.99
N LEU A 62 7.59 12.71 0.02
CA LEU A 62 8.14 14.06 0.15
C LEU A 62 7.00 15.08 0.21
N GLN A 63 7.19 16.16 0.95
CA GLN A 63 6.26 17.30 0.97
C GLN A 63 6.97 18.58 0.53
N TRP A 64 6.37 19.29 -0.43
CA TRP A 64 6.91 20.53 -0.98
C TRP A 64 6.07 21.75 -0.65
N VAL A 65 4.74 21.63 -0.58
CA VAL A 65 3.83 22.72 -0.22
C VAL A 65 3.17 22.43 1.13
N ASP A 66 3.18 23.41 2.03
CA ASP A 66 2.47 23.33 3.32
C ASP A 66 0.97 23.20 3.03
N GLU A 67 0.25 22.32 3.72
CA GLU A 67 -1.17 22.16 3.43
C GLU A 67 -2.04 23.36 3.85
N ASP A 68 -1.48 24.37 4.53
CA ASP A 68 -2.18 25.65 4.72
C ASP A 68 -2.19 26.52 3.44
N ASN A 69 -1.38 26.16 2.44
CA ASN A 69 -1.19 26.84 1.17
C ASN A 69 -1.84 26.06 0.01
N GLY A 70 -2.11 26.74 -1.11
CA GLY A 70 -2.50 26.09 -2.36
C GLY A 70 -1.27 25.74 -3.22
N SER A 71 -1.27 24.58 -3.87
CA SER A 71 -0.21 24.16 -4.81
C SER A 71 -0.24 24.95 -6.13
N TRP A 72 0.73 24.72 -7.01
CA TRP A 72 0.70 25.12 -8.43
C TRP A 72 0.85 23.88 -9.31
N ALA A 73 -0.06 22.91 -9.14
CA ALA A 73 0.04 21.59 -9.78
C ALA A 73 -1.08 21.37 -10.82
N ASP A 74 -2.26 21.90 -10.56
CA ASP A 74 -3.47 21.57 -11.33
C ASP A 74 -3.65 22.46 -12.57
N ALA A 75 -2.79 23.47 -12.75
CA ALA A 75 -2.99 24.58 -13.70
C ALA A 75 -4.36 25.28 -13.53
N ASN A 76 -4.96 25.15 -12.35
CA ASN A 76 -6.28 25.65 -12.01
C ASN A 76 -6.27 26.10 -10.56
N TRP A 77 -6.31 27.42 -10.36
CA TRP A 77 -6.13 28.02 -9.04
C TRP A 77 -7.20 27.59 -8.01
N ILE A 78 -8.42 27.29 -8.45
CA ILE A 78 -9.50 26.83 -7.55
C ILE A 78 -9.14 25.43 -7.07
N SER A 79 -8.85 24.52 -8.02
CA SER A 79 -8.45 23.14 -7.73
C SER A 79 -7.21 23.09 -6.83
N ASP A 80 -6.18 23.87 -7.16
CA ASP A 80 -4.96 23.99 -6.37
C ASP A 80 -5.20 24.49 -4.92
N CYS A 81 -6.20 25.35 -4.72
CA CYS A 81 -6.52 25.90 -3.41
C CYS A 81 -7.50 25.02 -2.61
N SER A 82 -8.38 24.27 -3.27
CA SER A 82 -9.35 23.36 -2.63
C SER A 82 -8.89 21.89 -2.59
N GLY A 83 -7.76 21.56 -3.20
CA GLY A 83 -7.22 20.21 -3.27
C GLY A 83 -5.95 19.99 -2.46
N ILE A 84 -5.67 18.72 -2.18
CA ILE A 84 -4.33 18.23 -1.86
C ILE A 84 -3.79 17.49 -3.08
N THR A 85 -2.65 17.92 -3.60
CA THR A 85 -2.09 17.43 -4.88
C THR A 85 -0.92 16.48 -4.62
N ILE A 86 -0.90 15.31 -5.28
CA ILE A 86 0.09 14.25 -5.05
C ILE A 86 0.72 13.80 -6.38
N GLU A 87 2.03 13.97 -6.51
CA GLU A 87 2.83 13.44 -7.63
C GLU A 87 3.27 12.00 -7.40
N HIS A 88 3.09 11.13 -8.38
CA HIS A 88 3.53 9.73 -8.28
C HIS A 88 4.67 9.41 -9.24
N GLN A 89 5.69 8.74 -8.74
CA GLN A 89 6.79 8.23 -9.54
C GLN A 89 6.29 7.20 -10.56
N GLY A 90 6.67 7.36 -11.82
CA GLY A 90 6.18 6.56 -12.94
C GLY A 90 6.01 7.41 -14.20
N GLY A 91 5.16 6.98 -15.13
CA GLY A 91 4.76 7.81 -16.27
C GLY A 91 5.70 7.74 -17.48
N MET A 92 6.81 7.00 -17.40
CA MET A 92 7.75 6.80 -18.52
C MET A 92 8.28 5.36 -18.58
N ALA A 93 8.63 4.90 -19.78
CA ALA A 93 9.31 3.62 -19.97
C ALA A 93 10.61 3.55 -19.13
N GLY A 94 10.84 2.41 -18.47
CA GLY A 94 11.98 2.23 -17.56
C GLY A 94 11.82 2.86 -16.18
N ILE A 95 10.74 3.60 -15.92
CA ILE A 95 10.36 4.10 -14.59
C ILE A 95 9.04 3.42 -14.20
N PRO A 96 9.09 2.29 -13.48
CA PRO A 96 7.89 1.52 -13.18
C PRO A 96 7.05 2.21 -12.10
N MET A 97 5.74 2.07 -12.24
CA MET A 97 4.82 2.19 -11.11
C MET A 97 4.93 0.93 -10.25
N THR A 98 5.43 1.04 -9.02
CA THR A 98 5.66 -0.12 -8.16
C THR A 98 4.52 -0.36 -7.17
N ALA A 99 4.42 -1.58 -6.66
CA ALA A 99 3.43 -1.92 -5.64
C ALA A 99 3.64 -1.12 -4.35
N GLU A 100 4.89 -0.81 -3.99
CA GLU A 100 5.22 0.03 -2.84
C GLU A 100 4.74 1.47 -3.03
N THR A 101 4.88 2.05 -4.23
CA THR A 101 4.35 3.39 -4.53
C THR A 101 2.82 3.42 -4.38
N ILE A 102 2.13 2.39 -4.85
CA ILE A 102 0.67 2.24 -4.73
C ILE A 102 0.25 2.17 -3.26
N GLU A 103 0.89 1.31 -2.47
CA GLU A 103 0.58 1.13 -1.04
C GLU A 103 0.86 2.41 -0.25
N THR A 104 2.02 3.04 -0.48
CA THR A 104 2.40 4.29 0.21
C THR A 104 1.44 5.43 -0.14
N SER A 105 1.02 5.52 -1.40
CA SER A 105 0.01 6.50 -1.82
C SER A 105 -1.35 6.22 -1.19
N ALA A 106 -1.77 4.96 -1.09
CA ALA A 106 -3.04 4.61 -0.44
C ALA A 106 -3.05 4.99 1.04
N GLN A 107 -1.95 4.76 1.75
CA GLN A 107 -1.77 5.19 3.15
C GLN A 107 -1.84 6.72 3.28
N LEU A 108 -1.17 7.45 2.39
CA LEU A 108 -1.21 8.91 2.38
C LEU A 108 -2.63 9.43 2.07
N CYS A 109 -3.31 8.86 1.08
CA CYS A 109 -4.69 9.21 0.74
C CYS A 109 -5.65 8.98 1.92
N ALA A 110 -5.51 7.85 2.62
CA ALA A 110 -6.30 7.54 3.82
C ALA A 110 -6.01 8.52 4.97
N ASP A 111 -4.75 8.88 5.19
CA ASP A 111 -4.33 9.90 6.17
C ASP A 111 -4.97 11.27 5.85
N ILE A 112 -4.85 11.74 4.59
CA ILE A 112 -5.47 12.98 4.14
C ILE A 112 -6.99 12.95 4.35
N SER A 113 -7.65 11.85 3.95
CA SER A 113 -9.10 11.70 4.14
C SER A 113 -9.50 11.82 5.61
N ARG A 114 -8.77 11.20 6.54
CA ARG A 114 -9.02 11.30 7.98
C ARG A 114 -8.85 12.72 8.50
N ARG A 115 -7.77 13.41 8.10
CA ARG A 115 -7.45 14.75 8.60
C ARG A 115 -8.42 15.82 8.11
N TYR A 116 -8.88 15.71 6.86
CA TYR A 116 -9.82 16.67 6.26
C TYR A 116 -11.29 16.24 6.29
N GLY A 117 -11.58 15.01 6.75
CA GLY A 117 -12.94 14.49 6.82
C GLY A 117 -13.57 14.20 5.46
N LEU A 118 -12.78 13.78 4.47
CA LEU A 118 -13.27 13.48 3.11
C LEU A 118 -14.15 12.22 3.06
N GLY A 119 -14.02 11.34 4.07
CA GLY A 119 -14.78 10.10 4.16
C GLY A 119 -14.30 9.04 3.18
N LYS A 120 -15.24 8.28 2.61
CA LYS A 120 -14.91 7.28 1.57
C LYS A 120 -14.32 7.99 0.37
N LEU A 121 -13.18 7.52 -0.11
CA LEU A 121 -12.55 8.04 -1.31
C LEU A 121 -13.19 7.41 -2.56
N TYR A 122 -13.51 8.22 -3.55
CA TYR A 122 -14.02 7.73 -4.83
C TYR A 122 -13.75 8.74 -5.94
N HIS A 123 -13.62 8.19 -7.14
CA HIS A 123 -13.44 8.95 -8.36
C HIS A 123 -14.75 8.93 -9.18
N ASP A 124 -15.23 10.11 -9.57
CA ASP A 124 -16.37 10.32 -10.48
C ASP A 124 -16.20 11.68 -11.18
N GLY A 125 -15.11 11.79 -11.97
CA GLY A 125 -14.65 13.08 -12.46
C GLY A 125 -14.47 14.09 -11.32
N LEU A 126 -15.00 15.30 -11.50
CA LEU A 126 -14.99 16.34 -10.48
C LEU A 126 -16.17 16.29 -9.48
N ASN A 127 -17.04 15.28 -9.57
CA ASN A 127 -18.12 15.06 -8.59
C ASN A 127 -17.70 14.16 -7.41
N GLY A 128 -16.50 13.56 -7.52
CA GLY A 128 -15.87 12.78 -6.46
C GLY A 128 -15.08 13.62 -5.46
N ASN A 129 -14.27 12.94 -4.65
CA ASN A 129 -13.25 13.56 -3.80
C ASN A 129 -11.83 13.08 -4.14
N VAL A 130 -11.69 12.34 -5.25
CA VAL A 130 -10.41 12.02 -5.88
C VAL A 130 -10.47 12.43 -7.35
N TYR A 131 -9.68 13.43 -7.72
CA TYR A 131 -9.60 13.98 -9.06
C TYR A 131 -8.36 13.45 -9.78
N LEU A 132 -8.48 13.29 -11.09
CA LEU A 132 -7.37 12.95 -11.96
C LEU A 132 -7.00 14.19 -12.75
N HIS A 133 -5.71 14.55 -12.81
CA HIS A 133 -5.28 15.85 -13.37
C HIS A 133 -5.88 16.13 -14.76
N ARG A 134 -5.91 15.16 -15.69
CA ARG A 134 -6.46 15.31 -17.06
C ARG A 134 -7.92 15.78 -17.11
N GLU A 135 -8.67 15.65 -16.02
CA GLU A 135 -10.09 16.02 -15.94
C GLU A 135 -10.31 17.44 -15.40
N ILE A 136 -9.26 18.09 -14.90
CA ILE A 136 -9.34 19.43 -14.36
C ILE A 136 -9.34 20.45 -15.50
N PRO A 137 -10.36 21.34 -15.58
CA PRO A 137 -10.42 22.38 -16.61
C PRO A 137 -9.17 23.26 -16.61
N GLY A 138 -8.56 23.41 -17.78
CA GLY A 138 -7.37 24.24 -17.99
C GLY A 138 -6.06 23.47 -18.06
N THR A 139 -6.04 22.18 -17.69
CA THR A 139 -4.83 21.37 -17.86
C THR A 139 -4.47 21.14 -19.33
N THR A 140 -3.17 21.13 -19.64
CA THR A 140 -2.63 20.67 -20.92
C THR A 140 -2.06 19.25 -20.85
N HIS A 141 -2.15 18.59 -19.68
CA HIS A 141 -1.53 17.29 -19.41
C HIS A 141 -2.56 16.16 -19.58
N ALA A 142 -3.03 15.97 -20.82
CA ALA A 142 -4.11 15.03 -21.15
C ALA A 142 -3.83 13.56 -20.74
N ALA A 143 -2.56 13.20 -20.50
CA ALA A 143 -2.18 11.85 -20.10
C ALA A 143 -2.09 11.65 -18.56
N CYS A 144 -2.09 12.73 -17.78
CA CYS A 144 -1.84 12.67 -16.34
C CYS A 144 -3.13 12.32 -15.57
N PRO A 145 -3.12 11.38 -14.61
CA PRO A 145 -1.98 10.59 -14.12
C PRO A 145 -1.87 9.18 -14.71
N ASP A 146 -2.90 8.68 -15.39
CA ASP A 146 -3.15 7.26 -15.64
C ASP A 146 -2.95 6.82 -17.10
N LEU A 147 -3.05 7.74 -18.05
CA LEU A 147 -2.89 7.45 -19.49
C LEU A 147 -1.44 7.60 -19.98
N ALA A 148 -0.51 7.95 -19.08
CA ALA A 148 0.93 7.95 -19.36
C ALA A 148 1.49 6.53 -19.53
N VAL A 149 2.71 6.42 -20.07
CA VAL A 149 3.42 5.12 -20.11
C VAL A 149 3.70 4.69 -18.68
N ASN A 150 3.34 3.46 -18.27
CA ASN A 150 3.36 3.09 -16.84
C ASN A 150 2.57 4.08 -15.97
N GLY A 151 1.37 4.45 -16.43
CA GLY A 151 0.46 5.37 -15.75
C GLY A 151 0.01 4.87 -14.37
N LEU A 152 -0.54 5.78 -13.60
CA LEU A 152 -1.02 5.55 -12.25
C LEU A 152 -2.28 4.66 -12.24
N PRO A 153 -2.26 3.47 -11.60
CA PRO A 153 -3.44 2.66 -11.39
C PRO A 153 -4.29 3.24 -10.24
N TYR A 154 -4.85 4.43 -10.46
CA TYR A 154 -5.51 5.23 -9.41
C TYR A 154 -6.60 4.45 -8.66
N GLN A 155 -7.35 3.59 -9.34
CA GLN A 155 -8.41 2.80 -8.70
C GLN A 155 -7.85 1.85 -7.63
N GLN A 156 -6.66 1.27 -7.84
CA GLN A 156 -6.02 0.41 -6.83
C GLN A 156 -5.64 1.20 -5.58
N ILE A 157 -5.21 2.46 -5.75
CA ILE A 157 -4.90 3.36 -4.63
C ILE A 157 -6.18 3.72 -3.87
N ILE A 158 -7.26 4.09 -4.57
CA ILE A 158 -8.55 4.42 -3.95
C ILE A 158 -9.12 3.23 -3.17
N ASP A 159 -9.14 2.05 -3.80
CA ASP A 159 -9.67 0.83 -3.17
C ASP A 159 -8.86 0.47 -1.92
N ARG A 160 -7.53 0.53 -2.01
CA ARG A 160 -6.64 0.25 -0.87
C ARG A 160 -6.75 1.32 0.23
N ALA A 161 -6.89 2.60 -0.12
CA ALA A 161 -7.10 3.66 0.87
C ALA A 161 -8.42 3.46 1.62
N ASN A 162 -9.48 3.05 0.93
CA ASN A 162 -10.76 2.74 1.56
C ASN A 162 -10.68 1.53 2.49
N GLN A 163 -9.94 0.47 2.11
CA GLN A 163 -9.66 -0.65 3.01
C GLN A 163 -9.01 -0.16 4.32
N ILE A 164 -8.01 0.72 4.22
CA ILE A 164 -7.34 1.32 5.38
C ILE A 164 -8.33 2.14 6.22
N LEU A 165 -9.19 2.94 5.58
CA LEU A 165 -10.21 3.76 6.24
C LEU A 165 -11.28 2.92 6.97
N GLU A 166 -11.67 1.79 6.39
CA GLU A 166 -12.62 0.81 6.95
C GLU A 166 -12.01 -0.01 8.11
N GLY A 167 -10.73 0.17 8.42
CA GLY A 167 -10.07 -0.50 9.54
C GLY A 167 -9.61 -1.92 9.24
N THR A 168 -9.54 -2.31 7.95
CA THR A 168 -9.01 -3.63 7.55
C THR A 168 -7.49 -3.77 7.68
N ASP A 169 -6.84 -2.81 8.35
CA ASP A 169 -5.40 -2.70 8.62
C ASP A 169 -5.07 -2.78 10.12
N MET A 170 -5.74 -3.67 10.86
CA MET A 170 -5.24 -4.05 12.18
C MET A 170 -3.93 -4.83 11.99
N ALA A 171 -2.80 -4.21 12.36
CA ALA A 171 -1.54 -4.93 12.54
C ALA A 171 -1.80 -6.15 13.43
N VAL A 172 -1.58 -7.36 12.91
CA VAL A 172 -1.78 -8.60 13.65
C VAL A 172 -0.92 -8.52 14.92
N SER A 173 -1.57 -8.43 16.09
CA SER A 173 -0.83 -8.25 17.34
C SER A 173 -0.04 -9.53 17.67
N ASN A 174 0.97 -9.42 18.54
CA ASN A 174 1.68 -10.61 19.05
C ASN A 174 0.72 -11.59 19.75
N GLN A 175 -0.39 -11.08 20.29
CA GLN A 175 -1.45 -11.90 20.87
C GLN A 175 -2.25 -12.61 19.77
N ASP A 176 -2.58 -11.93 18.67
CA ASP A 176 -3.31 -12.52 17.54
C ASP A 176 -2.46 -13.59 16.84
N LEU A 177 -1.16 -13.32 16.63
CA LEU A 177 -0.20 -14.31 16.11
C LEU A 177 -0.08 -15.53 17.04
N SER A 178 -0.09 -15.32 18.36
CA SER A 178 -0.08 -16.41 19.33
C SER A 178 -1.38 -17.22 19.27
N ASN A 179 -2.53 -16.54 19.20
CA ASN A 179 -3.85 -17.17 19.11
C ASN A 179 -3.98 -17.99 17.80
N ILE A 180 -3.50 -17.47 16.67
CA ILE A 180 -3.43 -18.17 15.38
C ILE A 180 -2.51 -19.39 15.49
N PHE A 181 -1.32 -19.23 16.09
CA PHE A 181 -0.38 -20.32 16.29
C PHE A 181 -1.00 -21.47 17.13
N TYR A 182 -1.67 -21.16 18.24
CA TYR A 182 -2.34 -22.16 19.07
C TYR A 182 -3.57 -22.78 18.40
N ALA A 183 -4.35 -22.01 17.63
CA ALA A 183 -5.51 -22.53 16.92
C ALA A 183 -5.14 -23.50 15.78
N VAL A 184 -4.03 -23.22 15.08
CA VAL A 184 -3.54 -24.05 13.97
C VAL A 184 -2.73 -25.24 14.51
N TRP A 185 -1.79 -25.02 15.44
CA TRP A 185 -0.80 -26.03 15.84
C TRP A 185 -1.00 -26.59 17.25
N GLY A 186 -1.78 -25.93 18.11
CA GLY A 186 -1.97 -26.30 19.51
C GLY A 186 -2.98 -27.43 19.77
N ARG A 187 -3.83 -27.81 18.80
CA ARG A 187 -4.84 -28.87 19.00
C ARG A 187 -4.30 -30.30 19.08
N ASN A 188 -3.01 -30.52 18.82
CA ASN A 188 -2.40 -31.85 18.98
C ASN A 188 -1.65 -32.04 20.31
N ALA A 189 -1.61 -31.03 21.18
CA ALA A 189 -1.02 -31.17 22.51
C ALA A 189 -2.09 -31.60 23.52
N GLY A 190 -2.45 -32.88 23.49
CA GLY A 190 -3.06 -33.53 24.64
C GLY A 190 -2.01 -33.72 25.74
N ASP A 191 -1.47 -32.64 26.30
CA ASP A 191 -0.75 -32.70 27.56
C ASP A 191 -0.54 -31.30 28.14
N ASN A 192 -0.83 -31.18 29.44
CA ASN A 192 -0.73 -29.93 30.18
C ASN A 192 0.74 -29.48 30.21
N ASN A 193 1.01 -28.23 29.81
CA ASN A 193 2.25 -27.49 30.07
C ASN A 193 3.55 -27.84 29.29
N LYS A 194 3.48 -28.41 28.08
CA LYS A 194 4.64 -28.38 27.16
C LYS A 194 4.34 -27.55 25.92
N GLN A 195 4.91 -26.35 25.85
CA GLN A 195 5.02 -25.61 24.59
C GLN A 195 5.88 -26.44 23.63
N PRO A 196 5.35 -26.99 22.53
CA PRO A 196 6.14 -27.87 21.66
C PRO A 196 7.20 -27.11 20.84
N PHE A 197 7.10 -25.77 20.79
CA PHE A 197 7.85 -24.94 19.85
C PHE A 197 8.26 -23.58 20.44
N GLY A 198 8.93 -23.56 21.60
CA GLY A 198 9.58 -22.35 22.13
C GLY A 198 8.72 -21.07 22.07
N ASN A 199 9.33 -19.90 21.88
CA ASN A 199 8.59 -18.64 21.74
C ASN A 199 7.86 -18.61 20.36
N PRO A 200 6.51 -18.56 20.32
CA PRO A 200 5.72 -18.56 19.09
C PRO A 200 6.09 -17.45 18.10
N TYR A 201 6.49 -16.28 18.62
CA TYR A 201 6.91 -15.13 17.83
C TYR A 201 8.22 -15.38 17.07
N GLU A 202 9.19 -16.06 17.71
CA GLU A 202 10.46 -16.41 17.07
C GLU A 202 10.28 -17.56 16.07
N THR A 203 9.36 -18.48 16.32
CA THR A 203 8.99 -19.54 15.37
C THR A 203 8.33 -18.96 14.12
N LEU A 204 7.41 -18.00 14.28
CA LEU A 204 6.79 -17.28 13.16
C LEU A 204 7.78 -16.40 12.37
N LYS A 205 8.72 -15.73 13.04
CA LYS A 205 9.82 -15.01 12.37
C LYS A 205 10.73 -15.93 11.56
N ARG A 206 11.06 -17.11 12.11
CA ARG A 206 11.85 -18.13 11.39
C ARG A 206 11.11 -18.65 10.16
N LEU A 207 9.79 -18.84 10.24
CA LEU A 207 8.94 -19.21 9.10
C LEU A 207 8.82 -18.06 8.09
N ALA A 208 8.68 -16.81 8.54
CA ALA A 208 8.66 -15.61 7.68
C ALA A 208 9.99 -15.36 6.95
N ASN A 209 11.09 -15.94 7.42
CA ASN A 209 12.39 -15.95 6.71
C ASN A 209 12.50 -17.09 5.68
N VAL A 210 11.57 -18.06 5.67
CA VAL A 210 11.52 -19.20 4.72
C VAL A 210 10.51 -18.95 3.60
N VAL A 211 9.37 -18.32 3.91
CA VAL A 211 8.36 -17.90 2.92
C VAL A 211 8.93 -17.07 1.75
N PRO A 212 9.97 -16.22 1.91
CA PRO A 212 10.57 -15.47 0.80
C PRO A 212 11.41 -16.32 -0.16
N ARG A 213 11.85 -17.52 0.23
CA ARG A 213 12.62 -18.41 -0.66
C ARG A 213 11.74 -19.10 -1.71
N ILE A 214 10.46 -19.29 -1.41
CA ILE A 214 9.44 -19.80 -2.33
C ILE A 214 9.06 -18.72 -3.37
N LEU A 215 9.28 -17.44 -3.07
CA LEU A 215 8.90 -16.30 -3.94
C LEU A 215 9.92 -15.96 -5.06
N ARG A 216 11.03 -16.71 -5.20
CA ARG A 216 12.07 -16.46 -6.23
C ARG A 216 12.14 -17.51 -7.36
N ALA A 217 11.18 -18.41 -7.47
CA ALA A 217 11.04 -19.26 -8.64
C ALA A 217 10.04 -18.61 -9.62
N GLN A 218 10.55 -17.80 -10.54
CA GLN A 218 9.78 -17.30 -11.67
C GLN A 218 10.16 -18.11 -12.92
N ASP A 219 9.12 -18.56 -13.61
CA ASP A 219 9.02 -18.96 -15.02
C ASP A 219 8.74 -20.45 -15.30
N ALA A 220 7.77 -20.64 -16.20
CA ALA A 220 7.23 -21.84 -16.82
C ALA A 220 6.29 -22.74 -15.98
N ASN A 221 4.99 -22.45 -16.12
CA ASN A 221 3.83 -23.32 -15.90
C ASN A 221 3.30 -23.47 -14.47
N ASP A 222 2.06 -22.99 -14.28
CA ASP A 222 1.11 -23.29 -13.21
C ASP A 222 1.66 -23.50 -11.78
N SER A 223 1.68 -22.44 -10.94
CA SER A 223 1.81 -22.59 -9.47
C SER A 223 1.44 -21.35 -8.63
N TRP A 224 1.17 -21.60 -7.33
CA TRP A 224 0.40 -20.82 -6.33
C TRP A 224 1.16 -19.73 -5.56
N ILE A 225 0.51 -18.57 -5.32
CA ILE A 225 0.93 -17.50 -4.38
C ILE A 225 -0.33 -16.93 -3.68
N PHE A 226 -0.26 -16.60 -2.38
CA PHE A 226 -1.24 -15.71 -1.74
C PHE A 226 -0.99 -14.31 -2.30
N PHE A 227 -1.95 -13.76 -3.05
CA PHE A 227 -1.85 -12.41 -3.59
C PHE A 227 -2.50 -11.43 -2.61
N PRO A 228 -1.74 -10.66 -1.81
CA PRO A 228 -2.33 -9.66 -0.92
C PRO A 228 -3.13 -8.62 -1.71
N SER A 229 -2.77 -8.40 -2.97
CA SER A 229 -3.43 -7.48 -3.90
C SER A 229 -4.79 -7.97 -4.45
N THR A 230 -5.14 -9.26 -4.32
CA THR A 230 -6.39 -9.79 -4.92
C THR A 230 -7.22 -10.72 -4.03
N GLY A 231 -6.72 -11.15 -2.87
CA GLY A 231 -7.47 -11.93 -1.89
C GLY A 231 -7.85 -13.37 -2.31
N ARG A 232 -7.30 -13.89 -3.42
CA ARG A 232 -7.60 -15.25 -3.91
C ARG A 232 -6.63 -16.31 -3.40
N VAL A 233 -7.15 -17.53 -3.24
CA VAL A 233 -6.46 -18.65 -2.61
C VAL A 233 -6.76 -19.97 -3.36
N LYS A 234 -5.75 -20.79 -3.69
CA LYS A 234 -5.94 -22.18 -4.16
C LYS A 234 -4.86 -23.13 -3.57
N ALA A 235 -5.05 -24.44 -3.74
CA ALA A 235 -4.36 -25.52 -3.02
C ALA A 235 -3.02 -25.91 -3.68
N LEU A 236 -1.99 -26.21 -2.87
CA LEU A 236 -0.68 -26.69 -3.31
C LEU A 236 -0.76 -28.07 -3.96
N THR A 237 0.18 -28.37 -4.86
CA THR A 237 0.37 -29.73 -5.39
C THR A 237 1.18 -30.58 -4.41
N ASP A 238 1.06 -31.91 -4.51
CA ASP A 238 1.76 -32.84 -3.62
C ASP A 238 3.29 -32.68 -3.69
N ALA A 239 3.84 -32.35 -4.86
CA ALA A 239 5.28 -32.10 -5.03
C ALA A 239 5.76 -30.88 -4.23
N GLN A 240 4.95 -29.81 -4.19
CA GLN A 240 5.25 -28.60 -3.42
C GLN A 240 5.14 -28.83 -1.90
N VAL A 241 4.24 -29.73 -1.48
CA VAL A 241 4.14 -30.16 -0.07
C VAL A 241 5.41 -30.92 0.35
N GLU A 242 6.01 -31.72 -0.52
CA GLU A 242 7.25 -32.43 -0.23
C GLU A 242 8.47 -31.50 -0.14
N GLU A 243 8.55 -30.48 -0.98
CA GLU A 243 9.63 -29.47 -0.92
C GLU A 243 9.62 -28.72 0.43
N VAL A 244 8.44 -28.30 0.89
CA VAL A 244 8.26 -27.66 2.20
C VAL A 244 8.66 -28.58 3.36
N LYS A 245 8.39 -29.90 3.26
CA LYS A 245 8.80 -30.87 4.29
C LYS A 245 10.32 -31.01 4.37
N VAL A 246 11.00 -31.02 3.22
CA VAL A 246 12.47 -31.10 3.14
C VAL A 246 13.10 -29.86 3.77
N ASP A 247 12.62 -28.68 3.44
CA ASP A 247 13.11 -27.42 4.02
C ASP A 247 12.91 -27.37 5.54
N TYR A 248 11.74 -27.80 6.02
CA TYR A 248 11.43 -27.86 7.45
C TYR A 248 12.37 -28.81 8.21
N LYS A 249 12.68 -29.97 7.62
CA LYS A 249 13.63 -30.94 8.19
C LYS A 249 15.06 -30.37 8.23
N ASN A 250 15.47 -29.65 7.18
CA ASN A 250 16.79 -29.02 7.09
C ASN A 250 17.00 -27.88 8.10
N MET A 251 15.92 -27.32 8.65
CA MET A 251 15.97 -26.31 9.72
C MET A 251 16.10 -26.90 11.12
N GLY A 252 16.18 -28.23 11.26
CA GLY A 252 16.28 -28.90 12.56
C GLY A 252 14.98 -28.90 13.36
N LEU A 253 13.83 -28.64 12.72
CA LEU A 253 12.51 -28.56 13.34
C LEU A 253 11.79 -29.92 13.45
N GLY A 254 12.49 -31.02 13.15
CA GLY A 254 11.96 -32.38 13.15
C GLY A 254 11.19 -32.74 11.87
N GLU A 255 10.37 -33.79 11.95
CA GLU A 255 9.48 -34.19 10.84
C GLU A 255 8.10 -33.58 11.02
N ILE A 256 7.55 -32.97 9.96
CA ILE A 256 6.19 -32.44 9.98
C ILE A 256 5.21 -33.62 10.10
N PRO A 257 4.30 -33.63 11.10
CA PRO A 257 3.26 -34.65 11.17
C PRO A 257 2.42 -34.64 9.89
N THR A 258 2.35 -35.77 9.18
CA THR A 258 1.67 -35.93 7.88
C THR A 258 0.18 -35.55 7.91
N THR A 259 -0.44 -35.56 9.10
CA THR A 259 -1.81 -35.13 9.36
C THR A 259 -2.00 -33.61 9.36
N ALA A 260 -0.95 -32.82 9.61
CA ALA A 260 -1.01 -31.37 9.77
C ALA A 260 -1.31 -30.62 8.45
N PHE A 261 -0.93 -31.19 7.30
CA PHE A 261 -1.13 -30.55 5.99
C PHE A 261 -2.47 -30.88 5.33
N ARG A 262 -3.16 -31.95 5.76
CA ARG A 262 -4.31 -32.49 5.01
C ARG A 262 -5.62 -31.78 5.23
N THR A 263 -5.74 -30.89 6.22
CA THR A 263 -7.01 -30.24 6.49
C THR A 263 -7.08 -28.84 5.89
N ALA A 264 -7.77 -28.78 4.76
CA ALA A 264 -8.61 -27.64 4.37
C ALA A 264 -9.42 -27.05 5.55
N ALA A 265 -9.63 -27.81 6.63
CA ALA A 265 -10.25 -27.37 7.87
C ALA A 265 -9.51 -26.26 8.64
N GLN A 266 -8.17 -26.15 8.58
CA GLN A 266 -7.46 -25.01 9.21
C GLN A 266 -7.71 -23.69 8.45
N ARG A 267 -7.91 -23.76 7.13
CA ARG A 267 -8.35 -22.61 6.31
C ARG A 267 -9.77 -22.18 6.62
N THR A 268 -10.71 -23.11 6.84
CA THR A 268 -12.10 -22.78 7.20
C THR A 268 -12.21 -22.16 8.60
N ILE A 269 -11.40 -22.62 9.56
CA ILE A 269 -11.37 -22.03 10.92
C ILE A 269 -10.75 -20.63 10.91
N PHE A 270 -9.67 -20.41 10.14
CA PHE A 270 -9.06 -19.09 9.95
C PHE A 270 -10.00 -18.08 9.26
N LEU A 271 -10.82 -18.53 8.30
CA LEU A 271 -11.79 -17.70 7.59
C LEU A 271 -13.10 -17.44 8.36
N ASN A 272 -13.46 -18.30 9.33
CA ASN A 272 -14.65 -18.08 10.18
C ASN A 272 -14.33 -17.24 11.42
N ALA A 273 -13.10 -17.27 11.93
CA ALA A 273 -12.67 -16.42 13.06
C ALA A 273 -12.52 -14.92 12.68
N LEU A 274 -12.52 -14.59 11.39
CA LEU A 274 -12.48 -13.21 10.87
C LEU A 274 -13.88 -12.66 10.52
N LYS A 275 -14.95 -13.38 10.85
CA LYS A 275 -16.34 -13.01 10.51
C LYS A 275 -17.23 -12.66 11.71
N GLU A 276 -16.75 -12.84 12.94
CA GLU A 276 -17.46 -12.40 14.13
C GLU A 276 -16.50 -11.61 15.02
N ASP A 277 -16.97 -10.41 15.39
CA ASP A 277 -16.38 -9.29 16.15
C ASP A 277 -15.49 -8.29 15.38
#